data_AF-A0A6I0EFF6-F1
#
_entry.id   AF-A0A6I0EFF6-F1
#
_cell.length_a   1.000
_cell.length_b   1.000
_cell.length_c   1.000
_cell.angle_alpha   90.00
_cell.angle_beta   90.00
_cell.angle_gamma   90.00
#
_symmetry.space_group_name_H-M   'P 1'
#
loop_
_entity.id
_entity.type
_entity.pdbx_description
1 polymer ?
#
loop_
_entity_poly.entity_id
_entity_poly.type
_entity_poly.pdbx_seq_one_letter_code
_entity_poly.pdbx_strand_id
1 'polypeptide(L)'
;MRHDLLPPTGLKNWASATVCGLLLGFVGGAAEAAPAVEAGIWINHTGKGAVEIRPCGDSGASANRLCGFIVWLKEPNNRRGEPLTDGYNPEPSKRKRPICGLPVLGSLQRVSGGWDNGWVYDPEQGAAFDAAIELASRDRLILTGYKGVKLFSKSFTWRRAPADLPRCDQPREVRATSGEARAVVAKKATQANSLPQLKAPRPVPAVRPQVVQ
;
A
#
# COMPACT_ATOMS: atom_id res chain seq x y z
N MET A 1 -48.18 -64.57 27.69
CA MET A 1 -49.45 -64.95 27.04
C MET A 1 -49.33 -64.65 25.57
N ARG A 2 -49.68 -65.63 24.75
CA ARG A 2 -49.63 -65.65 23.28
C ARG A 2 -50.59 -64.61 22.70
N HIS A 3 -50.31 -64.07 21.52
CA HIS A 3 -50.96 -64.50 20.26
C HIS A 3 -50.55 -63.58 19.10
N ASP A 4 -50.24 -64.25 18.00
CA ASP A 4 -49.97 -63.75 16.65
C ASP A 4 -51.12 -62.88 16.08
N LEU A 5 -50.82 -62.14 15.01
CA LEU A 5 -51.49 -62.14 13.68
C LEU A 5 -51.49 -60.76 12.98
N LEU A 6 -50.80 -60.70 11.84
CA LEU A 6 -51.06 -59.83 10.67
C LEU A 6 -52.18 -60.48 9.78
N PRO A 7 -52.69 -59.88 8.67
CA PRO A 7 -52.89 -58.49 8.21
C PRO A 7 -54.36 -58.25 7.69
N PRO A 8 -54.66 -57.17 6.93
CA PRO A 8 -54.76 -57.42 5.49
C PRO A 8 -54.11 -56.35 4.59
N THR A 9 -53.74 -56.84 3.42
CA THR A 9 -53.22 -56.19 2.23
C THR A 9 -54.14 -55.11 1.66
N GLY A 10 -53.54 -54.00 1.23
CA GLY A 10 -54.15 -53.03 0.33
C GLY A 10 -53.10 -52.37 -0.55
N LEU A 11 -52.76 -52.99 -1.69
CA LEU A 11 -52.03 -52.33 -2.76
C LEU A 11 -52.84 -51.14 -3.26
N LYS A 12 -52.24 -49.95 -3.26
CA LYS A 12 -52.63 -48.92 -4.22
C LYS A 12 -51.39 -48.15 -4.69
N ASN A 13 -50.92 -48.57 -5.85
CA ASN A 13 -49.97 -47.85 -6.67
C ASN A 13 -50.48 -46.43 -6.92
N TRP A 14 -49.64 -45.43 -6.66
CA TRP A 14 -49.71 -44.16 -7.37
C TRP A 14 -48.37 -43.43 -7.23
N ALA A 15 -47.71 -43.33 -8.40
CA ALA A 15 -46.80 -42.28 -8.82
C ALA A 15 -45.68 -41.85 -7.86
N SER A 16 -44.47 -42.28 -8.23
CA SER A 16 -43.23 -41.53 -8.00
C SER A 16 -43.43 -40.04 -8.27
N ALA A 17 -43.28 -39.22 -7.23
CA ALA A 17 -42.97 -37.81 -7.37
C ALA A 17 -41.55 -37.61 -6.87
N THR A 18 -40.57 -37.89 -7.73
CA THR A 18 -39.19 -37.45 -7.50
C THR A 18 -39.19 -35.93 -7.57
N VAL A 19 -39.27 -35.28 -6.42
CA VAL A 19 -39.04 -33.83 -6.31
C VAL A 19 -37.55 -33.60 -6.55
N CYS A 20 -37.20 -33.23 -7.79
CA CYS A 20 -35.92 -32.60 -8.09
C CYS A 20 -35.85 -31.27 -7.33
N GLY A 21 -35.29 -31.29 -6.12
CA GLY A 21 -34.89 -30.10 -5.40
C GLY A 21 -33.81 -29.37 -6.20
N LEU A 22 -34.21 -28.33 -6.93
CA LEU A 22 -33.31 -27.42 -7.62
C LEU A 22 -32.58 -26.58 -6.56
N LEU A 23 -31.43 -27.06 -6.09
CA LEU A 23 -30.51 -26.26 -5.28
C LEU A 23 -29.86 -25.21 -6.19
N LEU A 24 -30.51 -24.05 -6.32
CA LEU A 24 -29.89 -22.84 -6.84
C LEU A 24 -28.78 -22.41 -5.89
N GLY A 25 -27.55 -22.84 -6.19
CA GLY A 25 -26.34 -22.34 -5.55
C GLY A 25 -26.16 -20.87 -5.85
N PHE A 26 -26.45 -20.01 -4.88
CA PHE A 26 -26.11 -18.60 -4.95
C PHE A 26 -24.60 -18.47 -4.69
N VAL A 27 -23.80 -18.46 -5.76
CA VAL A 27 -22.37 -18.16 -5.68
C VAL A 27 -22.25 -16.65 -5.44
N GLY A 28 -22.29 -16.23 -4.18
CA GLY A 28 -22.00 -14.86 -3.78
C GLY A 28 -20.54 -14.54 -4.08
N GLY A 29 -20.29 -13.78 -5.14
CA GLY A 29 -18.97 -13.22 -5.41
C GLY A 29 -18.57 -12.28 -4.28
N ALA A 30 -17.46 -12.57 -3.61
CA ALA A 30 -16.85 -11.62 -2.69
C ALA A 30 -16.40 -10.39 -3.50
N ALA A 31 -17.07 -9.26 -3.29
CA ALA A 31 -16.59 -7.98 -3.80
C ALA A 31 -15.29 -7.64 -3.08
N GLU A 32 -14.16 -7.79 -3.76
CA GLU A 32 -12.87 -7.38 -3.24
C GLU A 32 -12.87 -5.85 -3.15
N ALA A 33 -12.84 -5.33 -1.92
CA ALA A 33 -12.83 -3.90 -1.68
C ALA A 33 -11.56 -3.32 -2.33
N ALA A 34 -11.72 -2.29 -3.15
CA ALA A 34 -10.58 -1.58 -3.71
C ALA A 34 -9.66 -1.11 -2.57
N PRO A 35 -8.32 -1.18 -2.76
CA PRO A 35 -7.38 -0.77 -1.72
C PRO A 35 -7.62 0.69 -1.36
N ALA A 36 -7.40 1.02 -0.08
CA ALA A 36 -7.50 2.39 0.40
C ALA A 36 -6.64 3.33 -0.46
N VAL A 37 -7.16 4.50 -0.83
CA VAL A 37 -6.45 5.45 -1.69
C VAL A 37 -5.18 6.03 -1.02
N GLU A 38 -5.16 5.99 0.31
CA GLU A 38 -4.01 6.32 1.16
C GLU A 38 -2.93 5.23 1.15
N ALA A 39 -3.24 4.02 0.70
CA ALA A 39 -2.27 2.95 0.61
C ALA A 39 -1.16 3.28 -0.40
N GLY A 40 0.03 2.75 -0.13
CA GLY A 40 1.24 2.96 -0.92
C GLY A 40 2.36 3.59 -0.09
N ILE A 41 3.42 3.99 -0.79
CA ILE A 41 4.66 4.47 -0.16
C ILE A 41 4.69 5.99 -0.16
N TRP A 42 5.00 6.57 0.99
CA TRP A 42 5.00 8.00 1.23
C TRP A 42 6.34 8.45 1.81
N ILE A 43 7.00 9.40 1.15
CA ILE A 43 8.15 10.12 1.69
C ILE A 43 7.66 11.07 2.78
N ASN A 44 8.27 10.99 3.96
CA ASN A 44 7.93 11.84 5.10
C ASN A 44 8.28 13.31 4.83
N HIS A 45 7.80 14.19 5.72
CA HIS A 45 7.99 15.64 5.60
C HIS A 45 9.47 16.08 5.61
N THR A 46 10.39 15.30 6.18
CA THR A 46 11.83 15.61 6.19
C THR A 46 12.55 15.17 4.91
N GLY A 47 11.91 14.33 4.09
CA GLY A 47 12.54 13.74 2.90
C GLY A 47 13.61 12.68 3.21
N LYS A 48 13.72 12.25 4.48
CA LYS A 48 14.77 11.32 4.94
C LYS A 48 14.29 9.89 5.16
N GLY A 49 12.98 9.67 5.17
CA GLY A 49 12.39 8.35 5.32
C GLY A 49 11.14 8.17 4.46
N ALA A 50 10.80 6.93 4.18
CA ALA A 50 9.54 6.57 3.53
C ALA A 50 8.80 5.50 4.32
N VAL A 51 7.47 5.65 4.37
CA VAL A 51 6.56 4.75 5.04
C VAL A 51 5.62 4.14 4.03
N GLU A 52 5.55 2.81 3.99
CA GLU A 52 4.49 2.10 3.28
C GLU A 52 3.26 1.99 4.16
N ILE A 53 2.15 2.55 3.68
CA ILE A 53 0.83 2.42 4.29
C ILE A 53 0.09 1.28 3.59
N ARG A 54 -0.40 0.32 4.38
CA ARG A 54 -1.12 -0.88 3.90
C ARG A 54 -2.09 -1.39 4.97
N PRO A 55 -3.02 -2.30 4.64
CA PRO A 55 -3.83 -2.98 5.64
C PRO A 55 -2.96 -3.59 6.75
N CYS A 56 -3.44 -3.54 8.00
CA CYS A 56 -2.70 -4.06 9.15
C CYS A 56 -2.56 -5.59 9.12
N GLY A 57 -3.44 -6.29 8.41
CA GLY A 57 -3.38 -7.74 8.20
C GLY A 57 -4.34 -8.15 7.09
N ASP A 58 -4.35 -9.44 6.76
CA ASP A 58 -5.06 -9.96 5.58
C ASP A 58 -6.52 -10.35 5.87
N SER A 59 -6.92 -10.39 7.14
CA SER A 59 -8.28 -10.79 7.53
C SER A 59 -8.78 -10.12 8.82
N GLY A 60 -10.08 -10.29 9.07
CA GLY A 60 -10.75 -9.80 10.27
C GLY A 60 -10.72 -8.28 10.41
N ALA A 61 -10.80 -7.80 11.66
CA ALA A 61 -10.78 -6.37 11.95
C ALA A 61 -9.49 -5.66 11.50
N SER A 62 -8.39 -6.40 11.32
CA SER A 62 -7.10 -5.86 10.88
C SER A 62 -7.04 -5.53 9.39
N ALA A 63 -7.81 -6.24 8.55
CA ALA A 63 -7.90 -5.96 7.11
C ALA A 63 -8.56 -4.61 6.80
N ASN A 64 -9.40 -4.12 7.71
CA ASN A 64 -10.12 -2.86 7.59
C ASN A 64 -9.43 -1.69 8.30
N ARG A 65 -8.16 -1.87 8.72
CA ARG A 65 -7.35 -0.84 9.39
C ARG A 65 -6.07 -0.61 8.62
N LEU A 66 -5.56 0.62 8.64
CA LEU A 66 -4.27 0.94 8.04
C LEU A 66 -3.14 0.96 9.07
N CYS A 67 -2.01 0.42 8.64
CA CYS A 67 -0.74 0.40 9.34
C CYS A 67 0.36 0.93 8.42
N GLY A 68 1.43 1.45 9.02
CA GLY A 68 2.54 2.08 8.31
C GLY A 68 3.87 1.50 8.76
N PHE A 69 4.74 1.17 7.81
CA PHE A 69 6.05 0.58 8.06
C PHE A 69 7.15 1.41 7.38
N ILE A 70 8.27 1.63 8.05
CA ILE A 70 9.43 2.28 7.40
C ILE A 70 10.00 1.33 6.35
N VAL A 71 10.06 1.76 5.09
CA VAL A 71 10.54 0.92 3.96
C VAL A 71 11.72 1.54 3.24
N TRP A 72 12.06 2.79 3.55
CA TRP A 72 13.25 3.44 3.01
C TRP A 72 13.78 4.49 3.98
N LEU A 73 15.10 4.63 3.99
CA LEU A 73 15.84 5.64 4.72
C LEU A 73 16.90 6.20 3.79
N LYS A 74 17.07 7.51 3.79
CA LYS A 74 18.15 8.18 3.05
C LYS A 74 19.52 7.70 3.53
N GLU A 75 19.66 7.53 4.84
CA GLU A 75 20.85 7.02 5.52
C GLU A 75 20.45 5.81 6.36
N PRO A 76 20.46 4.58 5.81
CA PRO A 76 19.96 3.39 6.51
C PRO A 76 20.95 2.83 7.54
N ASN A 77 22.20 3.29 7.54
CA ASN A 77 23.27 2.79 8.38
C ASN A 77 23.90 3.91 9.23
N ASN A 78 24.41 3.56 10.40
CA ASN A 78 25.19 4.43 11.26
C ASN A 78 26.62 4.64 10.71
N ARG A 79 27.43 5.44 11.43
CA ARG A 79 28.83 5.73 11.06
C ARG A 79 29.75 4.51 11.00
N ARG A 80 29.36 3.39 11.63
CA ARG A 80 30.08 2.11 11.61
C ARG A 80 29.64 1.21 10.46
N GLY A 81 28.69 1.65 9.64
CA GLY A 81 28.11 0.86 8.55
C GLY A 81 27.05 -0.14 9.00
N GLU A 82 26.64 -0.12 10.28
CA GLU A 82 25.61 -1.01 10.82
C GLU A 82 24.21 -0.41 10.58
N PRO A 83 23.16 -1.21 10.37
CA PRO A 83 21.79 -0.70 10.23
C PRO A 83 21.37 0.16 11.43
N LEU A 84 20.61 1.22 11.16
CA LEU A 84 20.00 2.02 12.23
C LEU A 84 19.05 1.16 13.07
N THR A 85 19.09 1.36 14.39
CA THR A 85 18.19 0.73 15.34
C THR A 85 17.36 1.76 16.09
N ASP A 86 16.29 1.29 16.74
CA ASP A 86 15.36 2.09 17.53
C ASP A 86 15.95 2.56 18.88
N GLY A 87 17.14 3.15 18.85
CA GLY A 87 17.95 3.44 20.04
C GLY A 87 17.30 4.37 21.06
N TYR A 88 16.38 5.24 20.62
CA TYR A 88 15.66 6.18 21.49
C TYR A 88 14.40 5.59 22.13
N ASN A 89 14.08 4.31 21.87
CA ASN A 89 12.90 3.70 22.48
C ASN A 89 12.97 3.76 24.01
N PRO A 90 11.90 4.21 24.71
CA PRO A 90 11.89 4.25 26.17
C PRO A 90 12.03 2.84 26.78
N GLU A 91 11.53 1.81 26.09
CA GLU A 91 11.64 0.41 26.50
C GLU A 91 12.99 -0.19 26.05
N PRO A 92 13.90 -0.55 26.98
CA PRO A 92 15.24 -1.03 26.62
C PRO A 92 15.25 -2.26 25.72
N SER A 93 14.29 -3.17 25.91
CA SER A 93 14.17 -4.39 25.09
C SER A 93 13.88 -4.11 23.61
N LYS A 94 13.33 -2.93 23.31
CA LYS A 94 12.96 -2.49 21.97
C LYS A 94 14.08 -1.76 21.22
N ARG A 95 15.15 -1.34 21.90
CA ARG A 95 16.20 -0.46 21.33
C ARG A 95 17.08 -1.08 20.25
N LYS A 96 17.11 -2.42 20.19
CA LYS A 96 17.91 -3.19 19.22
C LYS A 96 17.17 -3.50 17.92
N ARG A 97 15.88 -3.14 17.83
CA ARG A 97 15.07 -3.40 16.63
C ARG A 97 15.56 -2.52 15.48
N PRO A 98 15.70 -3.04 14.25
CA PRO A 98 16.03 -2.22 13.10
C PRO A 98 14.98 -1.12 12.87
N ILE A 99 15.42 0.06 12.41
CA ILE A 99 14.49 1.12 11.97
C ILE A 99 13.79 0.71 10.68
N CYS A 100 14.48 0.01 9.79
CA CYS A 100 13.84 -0.51 8.60
C CYS A 100 12.85 -1.63 8.94
N GLY A 101 11.66 -1.58 8.36
CA GLY A 101 10.54 -2.47 8.66
C GLY A 101 9.80 -2.11 9.94
N LEU A 102 10.23 -1.08 10.69
CA LEU A 102 9.62 -0.70 11.95
C LEU A 102 8.17 -0.20 11.72
N PRO A 103 7.17 -0.72 12.45
CA PRO A 103 5.83 -0.19 12.41
C PRO A 103 5.80 1.19 13.09
N VAL A 104 5.38 2.20 12.35
CA VAL A 104 5.32 3.61 12.78
C VAL A 104 3.94 4.22 12.67
N LEU A 105 2.99 3.55 12.01
CA LEU A 105 1.56 3.87 12.08
C LEU A 105 0.78 2.60 12.38
N GLY A 106 -0.32 2.71 13.10
CA GLY A 106 -1.21 1.57 13.29
C GLY A 106 -2.60 1.92 13.78
N SER A 107 -3.50 0.95 13.64
CA SER A 107 -4.90 1.02 14.07
C SER A 107 -5.70 2.19 13.48
N LEU A 108 -5.26 2.76 12.36
CA LEU A 108 -6.01 3.81 11.66
C LEU A 108 -7.33 3.22 11.15
N GLN A 109 -8.44 3.89 11.44
CA GLN A 109 -9.80 3.47 11.10
C GLN A 109 -10.42 4.44 10.10
N ARG A 110 -11.15 3.90 9.13
CA ARG A 110 -11.85 4.69 8.11
C ARG A 110 -12.85 5.67 8.76
N VAL A 111 -12.79 6.93 8.36
CA VAL A 111 -13.78 7.98 8.67
C VAL A 111 -14.20 8.68 7.37
N SER A 112 -15.14 9.64 7.43
CA SER A 112 -15.70 10.28 6.23
C SER A 112 -14.67 11.02 5.36
N GLY A 113 -13.59 11.55 5.95
CA GLY A 113 -12.56 12.34 5.27
C GLY A 113 -11.18 11.69 5.17
N GLY A 114 -11.01 10.45 5.64
CA GLY A 114 -9.70 9.80 5.69
C GLY A 114 -9.66 8.69 6.72
N TRP A 115 -8.61 8.69 7.55
CA TRP A 115 -8.42 7.70 8.59
C TRP A 115 -8.00 8.34 9.91
N ASP A 116 -8.48 7.79 11.02
CA ASP A 116 -8.33 8.39 12.35
C ASP A 116 -8.29 7.31 13.45
N ASN A 117 -8.19 7.71 14.72
CA ASN A 117 -8.18 6.82 15.88
C ASN A 117 -7.03 5.78 15.85
N GLY A 118 -5.94 6.13 15.15
CA GLY A 118 -4.72 5.36 15.11
C GLY A 118 -3.64 5.95 16.00
N TRP A 119 -2.43 5.43 15.85
CA TRP A 119 -1.24 5.95 16.51
C TRP A 119 -0.11 6.17 15.50
N VAL A 120 0.80 7.08 15.83
CA VAL A 120 2.07 7.30 15.14
C VAL A 120 3.22 7.19 16.15
N TYR A 121 4.30 6.52 15.76
CA TYR A 121 5.54 6.44 16.52
C TYR A 121 6.66 7.21 15.80
N ASP A 122 7.32 8.11 16.53
CA ASP A 122 8.53 8.80 16.08
C ASP A 122 9.77 8.14 16.73
N PRO A 123 10.55 7.34 15.97
CA PRO A 123 11.75 6.68 16.49
C PRO A 123 12.90 7.67 16.75
N GLU A 124 12.89 8.88 16.19
CA GLU A 124 13.89 9.91 16.48
C GLU A 124 13.65 10.54 17.86
N GLN A 125 12.40 10.53 18.33
CA GLN A 125 12.02 11.06 19.65
C GLN A 125 11.75 9.96 20.69
N GLY A 126 11.60 8.70 20.28
CA GLY A 126 11.17 7.63 21.16
C GLY A 126 9.73 7.77 21.64
N ALA A 127 8.88 8.51 20.92
CA ALA A 127 7.56 8.93 21.40
C ALA A 127 6.43 8.47 20.47
N ALA A 128 5.27 8.16 21.06
CA ALA A 128 4.05 7.82 20.35
C ALA A 128 2.96 8.88 20.59
N PHE A 129 2.12 9.07 19.59
CA PHE A 129 1.03 10.05 19.57
C PHE A 129 -0.20 9.42 18.91
N ASP A 130 -1.38 9.97 19.17
CA ASP A 130 -2.57 9.64 18.39
C ASP A 130 -2.40 10.17 16.96
N ALA A 131 -2.97 9.48 15.98
CA ALA A 131 -2.76 9.79 14.58
C ALA A 131 -4.04 9.77 13.74
N ALA A 132 -4.08 10.72 12.80
CA ALA A 132 -5.00 10.75 11.68
C ALA A 132 -4.24 10.98 10.36
N ILE A 133 -4.77 10.44 9.26
CA ILE A 133 -4.26 10.69 7.91
C ILE A 133 -5.41 11.05 6.95
N GLU A 134 -5.13 11.95 6.03
CA GLU A 134 -6.04 12.32 4.94
C GLU A 134 -5.25 12.70 3.68
N LEU A 135 -5.89 12.59 2.52
CA LEU A 135 -5.31 13.06 1.27
C LEU A 135 -5.70 14.51 1.00
N ALA A 136 -4.69 15.39 0.92
CA ALA A 136 -4.87 16.73 0.36
C ALA A 136 -4.89 16.70 -1.18
N SER A 137 -4.26 15.69 -1.78
CA SER A 137 -4.33 15.38 -3.22
C SER A 137 -3.81 13.96 -3.45
N ARG A 138 -3.87 13.46 -4.69
CA ARG A 138 -3.35 12.13 -5.07
C ARG A 138 -1.91 11.87 -4.58
N ASP A 139 -1.08 12.91 -4.57
CA ASP A 139 0.35 12.83 -4.25
C ASP A 139 0.76 13.57 -2.97
N ARG A 140 -0.22 14.03 -2.17
CA ARG A 140 0.01 14.66 -0.86
C ARG A 140 -0.89 14.07 0.21
N LEU A 141 -0.27 13.48 1.22
CA LEU A 141 -0.93 12.96 2.41
C LEU A 141 -0.61 13.87 3.58
N ILE A 142 -1.61 14.24 4.37
CA ILE A 142 -1.44 14.94 5.64
C ILE A 142 -1.46 13.90 6.75
N LEU A 143 -0.41 13.87 7.56
CA LEU A 143 -0.36 13.13 8.81
C LEU A 143 -0.51 14.11 9.97
N THR A 144 -1.51 13.90 10.82
CA THR A 144 -1.73 14.71 12.01
C THR A 144 -1.44 13.87 13.25
N GLY A 145 -0.46 14.30 14.05
CA GLY A 145 -0.17 13.73 15.37
C GLY A 145 -0.76 14.60 16.48
N TYR A 146 -1.39 14.01 17.49
CA TYR A 146 -1.98 14.73 18.62
C TYR A 146 -1.90 13.94 19.93
N LYS A 147 -2.20 14.60 21.06
CA LYS A 147 -2.34 13.96 22.37
C LYS A 147 -3.72 14.25 22.94
N GLY A 148 -4.60 13.25 22.93
CA GLY A 148 -5.96 13.38 23.45
C GLY A 148 -6.89 14.13 22.51
N VAL A 149 -6.77 15.48 22.43
CA VAL A 149 -7.61 16.32 21.55
C VAL A 149 -6.82 16.90 20.38
N LYS A 150 -7.46 16.98 19.21
CA LYS A 150 -6.84 17.50 17.98
C LYS A 150 -6.50 18.99 18.02
N LEU A 151 -7.02 19.75 18.99
CA LEU A 151 -6.70 21.18 19.15
C LEU A 151 -5.21 21.41 19.45
N PHE A 152 -4.53 20.44 20.05
CA PHE A 152 -3.08 20.46 20.31
C PHE A 152 -2.33 19.50 19.37
N SER A 153 -2.65 19.58 18.08
CA SER A 153 -2.06 18.73 17.06
C SER A 153 -0.89 19.39 16.32
N LYS A 154 -0.10 18.56 15.64
CA LYS A 154 0.83 18.99 14.59
C LYS A 154 0.54 18.18 13.33
N SER A 155 0.53 18.86 12.19
CA SER A 155 0.32 18.25 10.89
C SER A 155 1.57 18.30 10.04
N PHE A 156 1.82 17.23 9.29
CA PHE A 156 2.98 17.05 8.44
C PHE A 156 2.53 16.59 7.05
N THR A 157 2.99 17.27 6.00
CA THR A 157 2.71 16.86 4.62
C THR A 157 3.74 15.85 4.16
N TRP A 158 3.25 14.68 3.78
CA TRP A 158 4.01 13.62 3.14
C TRP A 158 3.74 13.61 1.64
N ARG A 159 4.69 13.10 0.86
CA ARG A 159 4.63 13.08 -0.60
C ARG A 159 4.65 11.65 -1.10
N ARG A 160 3.87 11.35 -2.13
CA ARG A 160 3.91 10.00 -2.72
C ARG A 160 5.32 9.69 -3.23
N ALA A 161 5.80 8.50 -2.93
CA ALA A 161 7.09 8.03 -3.40
C ALA A 161 7.04 7.61 -4.87
N PRO A 162 8.16 7.71 -5.61
CA PRO A 162 8.26 7.11 -6.93
C PRO A 162 8.17 5.58 -6.82
N ALA A 163 7.64 4.94 -7.87
CA ALA A 163 7.42 3.50 -7.90
C ALA A 163 8.73 2.69 -7.77
N ASP A 164 9.84 3.27 -8.20
CA ASP A 164 11.19 2.72 -8.09
C ASP A 164 11.93 3.27 -6.86
N LEU A 165 11.26 3.58 -5.75
CA LEU A 165 12.00 3.87 -4.51
C LEU A 165 12.76 2.61 -4.07
N PRO A 166 14.08 2.68 -3.77
CA PRO A 166 14.79 1.50 -3.26
C PRO A 166 14.25 1.18 -1.87
N ARG A 167 14.12 -0.10 -1.56
CA ARG A 167 13.55 -0.55 -0.29
C ARG A 167 14.64 -1.13 0.61
N CYS A 168 14.61 -0.79 1.89
CA CYS A 168 15.54 -1.31 2.88
C CYS A 168 15.04 -2.61 3.54
N ASP A 169 13.75 -2.92 3.41
CA ASP A 169 13.06 -4.05 4.03
C ASP A 169 13.02 -5.29 3.14
N GLN A 170 13.60 -5.20 1.94
CA GLN A 170 13.74 -6.30 1.01
C GLN A 170 15.01 -7.11 1.31
N PRO A 171 15.01 -8.44 1.05
CA PRO A 171 16.21 -9.25 1.14
C PRO A 171 17.35 -8.64 0.31
N ARG A 172 18.58 -8.73 0.81
CA ARG A 172 19.76 -8.08 0.22
C ARG A 172 19.98 -8.45 -1.26
N GLU A 173 19.62 -9.67 -1.65
CA GLU A 173 19.70 -10.18 -3.03
C GLU A 173 18.75 -9.45 -4.00
N VAL A 174 17.51 -9.21 -3.56
CA VAL A 174 16.50 -8.46 -4.34
C VAL A 174 16.90 -6.99 -4.44
N ARG A 175 17.51 -6.43 -3.38
CA ARG A 175 18.05 -5.07 -3.37
C ARG A 175 19.24 -4.89 -4.32
N ALA A 176 20.14 -5.87 -4.42
CA ALA A 176 21.27 -5.84 -5.35
C ALA A 176 20.78 -5.88 -6.82
N THR A 177 19.86 -6.80 -7.13
CA THR A 177 19.31 -6.98 -8.47
C THR A 177 18.52 -5.75 -8.95
N SER A 178 17.73 -5.14 -8.05
CA SER A 178 17.00 -3.90 -8.36
C SER A 178 17.92 -2.69 -8.56
N GLY A 179 19.06 -2.64 -7.85
CA GLY A 179 20.10 -1.63 -8.08
C GLY A 179 20.74 -1.75 -9.47
N GLU A 180 21.04 -2.97 -9.89
CA GLU A 180 21.65 -3.26 -11.19
C GLU A 180 20.68 -2.98 -12.35
N ALA A 181 19.42 -3.40 -12.22
CA ALA A 181 18.37 -3.09 -13.18
C ALA A 181 18.15 -1.56 -13.34
N ARG A 182 18.15 -0.81 -12.24
CA ARG A 182 18.04 0.67 -12.28
C ARG A 182 19.26 1.32 -12.94
N ALA A 183 20.46 0.83 -12.69
CA ALA A 183 21.67 1.33 -13.34
C ALA A 183 21.62 1.11 -14.87
N VAL A 184 21.07 -0.01 -15.32
CA VAL A 184 20.86 -0.29 -16.75
C VAL A 184 19.82 0.65 -17.36
N VAL A 185 18.68 0.87 -16.69
CA VAL A 185 17.64 1.80 -17.16
C VAL A 185 18.15 3.25 -17.22
N ALA A 186 18.88 3.71 -16.19
CA ALA A 186 19.48 5.04 -16.16
C ALA A 186 20.46 5.25 -17.33
N LYS A 187 21.36 4.28 -17.58
CA LYS A 187 22.28 4.32 -18.71
C LYS A 187 21.55 4.39 -20.06
N LYS A 188 20.47 3.62 -20.23
CA LYS A 188 19.67 3.62 -21.46
C LYS A 188 18.94 4.95 -21.68
N ALA A 189 18.43 5.57 -20.61
CA ALA A 189 17.80 6.89 -20.67
C ALA A 189 18.81 8.00 -21.05
N THR A 190 20.02 7.96 -20.50
CA THR A 190 21.10 8.90 -20.87
C THR A 190 21.52 8.73 -22.33
N GLN A 191 21.58 7.49 -22.83
CA GLN A 191 21.95 7.20 -24.23
C GLN A 191 20.85 7.61 -25.21
N ALA A 192 19.57 7.47 -24.85
CA ALA A 192 18.45 7.92 -25.68
C ALA A 192 18.43 9.45 -25.87
N ASN A 193 18.85 10.22 -24.86
CA ASN A 193 18.98 11.68 -24.96
C ASN A 193 20.23 12.16 -25.73
N SER A 194 21.07 11.25 -26.21
CA SER A 194 22.27 11.56 -27.01
C SER A 194 22.09 11.30 -28.52
N LEU A 195 20.86 10.94 -28.95
CA LEU A 195 20.54 10.82 -30.37
C LEU A 195 20.79 12.17 -31.08
N PRO A 196 21.51 12.18 -32.22
CA PRO A 196 21.80 13.41 -32.94
C PRO A 196 20.49 14.07 -33.37
N GLN A 197 20.35 15.36 -33.04
CA GLN A 197 19.24 16.20 -33.49
C GLN A 197 19.13 16.06 -35.02
N LEU A 198 17.99 15.56 -35.52
CA LEU A 198 17.72 15.55 -36.95
C LEU A 198 17.85 16.98 -37.46
N LYS A 199 18.79 17.22 -38.38
CA LYS A 199 18.93 18.52 -39.06
C LYS A 199 17.57 18.89 -39.65
N ALA A 200 17.07 20.05 -39.27
CA ALA A 200 15.83 20.59 -39.82
C ALA A 200 15.90 20.55 -41.36
N PRO A 201 14.85 20.06 -42.04
CA PRO A 201 14.84 20.05 -43.49
C PRO A 201 15.00 21.49 -44.01
N ARG A 202 15.81 21.66 -45.05
CA ARG A 202 16.01 22.97 -45.69
C ARG A 202 14.65 23.53 -46.12
N PRO A 203 14.37 24.82 -45.88
CA PRO A 203 13.13 25.43 -46.32
C PRO A 203 13.00 25.27 -47.84
N VAL A 204 11.88 24.70 -48.28
CA VAL A 204 11.55 24.57 -49.70
C VAL A 204 11.34 25.98 -50.25
N PRO A 205 12.06 26.39 -51.31
CA PRO A 205 11.86 27.71 -51.90
C PRO A 205 10.44 27.84 -52.43
N ALA A 206 9.75 28.91 -52.04
CA ALA A 206 8.41 29.21 -52.49
C ALA A 206 8.40 29.43 -54.02
N VAL A 207 7.65 28.60 -54.73
CA VAL A 207 7.37 28.80 -56.16
C VAL A 207 6.48 30.04 -56.28
N ARG A 208 6.99 31.08 -56.95
CA ARG A 208 6.18 32.27 -57.26
C ARG A 208 5.15 31.89 -58.32
N PRO A 209 3.86 32.25 -58.15
CA PRO A 209 2.88 32.05 -59.22
C PRO A 209 3.23 32.92 -60.42
N GLN A 210 3.23 32.32 -61.61
CA GLN A 210 3.34 33.07 -62.86
C GLN A 210 2.03 33.83 -63.11
N VAL A 211 2.15 35.13 -63.35
CA VAL A 211 1.07 36.00 -63.78
C VAL A 211 0.82 35.73 -65.26
N VAL A 212 -0.35 35.20 -65.58
CA VAL A 212 -0.84 35.08 -66.96
C VAL A 212 -1.44 36.43 -67.36
N GLN A 213 -1.01 36.97 -68.51
CA GLN A 213 -1.47 38.23 -69.10
C GLN A 213 -2.89 38.11 -69.68
#